data_AF-A0A3E1NNQ1-F1
#
_entry.id   AF-A0A3E1NNQ1-F1
#
_cell.length_a   1.000
_cell.length_b   1.000
_cell.length_c   1.000
_cell.angle_alpha   90.00
_cell.angle_beta   90.00
_cell.angle_gamma   90.00
#
_symmetry.space_group_name_H-M   'P 1'
#
loop_
_entity.id
_entity.type
_entity.pdbx_description
1 polymer ?
#
loop_
_entity_poly.entity_id
_entity_poly.type
_entity_poly.pdbx_seq_one_letter_code
_entity_poly.pdbx_strand_id
1 'polypeptide(L)'
;MHTKITTREELATLQAGGIIFRYPSNGDPAASFDESNKQNIDTFKIEFIHPFNNMVGLVMTGDSKALLARAGDVGHLFITTPQLITEQVWWV
;
A
#
# COMPACT_ATOMS: atom_id res chain seq x y z
N MET A 1 16.20 -3.37 -0.61
CA MET A 1 16.07 -1.91 -0.43
C MET A 1 14.69 -1.57 -0.91
N HIS A 2 13.84 -1.11 0.01
CA HIS A 2 12.48 -0.71 -0.26
C HIS A 2 12.46 0.78 -0.56
N THR A 3 11.96 1.17 -1.74
CA THR A 3 11.91 2.57 -2.16
C THR A 3 10.54 3.14 -1.83
N LYS A 4 10.50 4.15 -0.97
CA LYS A 4 9.25 4.87 -0.67
C LYS A 4 8.76 5.57 -1.91
N ILE A 5 7.47 5.44 -2.22
CA ILE A 5 6.84 6.25 -3.25
C ILE A 5 6.73 7.68 -2.73
N THR A 6 7.58 8.56 -3.25
CA THR A 6 7.61 10.00 -2.93
C THR A 6 7.44 10.87 -4.17
N THR A 7 7.57 10.28 -5.35
CA THR A 7 7.52 10.97 -6.63
C THR A 7 6.53 10.34 -7.60
N ARG A 8 6.17 11.10 -8.64
CA ARG A 8 5.34 10.60 -9.75
C ARG A 8 6.04 9.55 -10.61
N GLU A 9 7.37 9.59 -10.68
CA GLU A 9 8.16 8.63 -11.46
C GLU A 9 8.14 7.25 -10.79
N GLU A 10 8.22 7.22 -9.46
CA GLU A 10 8.07 5.97 -8.69
C GLU A 10 6.65 5.39 -8.82
N LEU A 11 5.61 6.23 -8.89
CA LEU A 11 4.25 5.77 -9.19
C LEU A 11 4.14 5.07 -10.55
N ALA A 12 4.94 5.46 -11.54
CA ALA A 12 4.93 4.81 -12.85
C ALA A 12 5.50 3.38 -12.82
N THR A 13 6.20 3.00 -11.75
CA THR A 13 6.67 1.62 -11.54
C THR A 13 5.57 0.69 -11.02
N LEU A 14 4.45 1.25 -10.55
CA LEU A 14 3.31 0.46 -10.10
C LEU A 14 2.64 -0.23 -11.28
N GLN A 15 2.33 -1.51 -11.11
CA GLN A 15 1.67 -2.32 -12.12
C GLN A 15 0.49 -3.08 -11.51
N ALA A 16 -0.60 -3.17 -12.25
CA ALA A 16 -1.71 -4.03 -11.88
C ALA A 16 -1.22 -5.49 -11.73
N GLY A 17 -1.66 -6.15 -10.67
CA GLY A 17 -1.19 -7.46 -10.25
C GLY A 17 0.04 -7.44 -9.33
N GLY A 18 0.72 -6.29 -9.21
CA GLY A 18 1.87 -6.10 -8.31
C GLY A 18 1.47 -6.08 -6.83
N ILE A 19 2.46 -6.26 -5.96
CA ILE A 19 2.30 -6.14 -4.51
C ILE A 19 2.87 -4.80 -4.07
N ILE A 20 2.16 -4.14 -3.16
CA ILE A 20 2.58 -2.91 -2.50
C ILE A 20 2.36 -3.05 -0.99
N PHE A 21 3.30 -2.55 -0.21
CA PHE A 21 3.30 -2.59 1.24
C PHE A 21 3.01 -1.19 1.79
N ARG A 22 2.24 -1.13 2.88
CA ARG A 22 2.01 0.11 3.65
C ARG A 22 2.62 -0.04 5.04
N TYR A 23 3.42 0.94 5.44
CA TYR A 23 4.00 1.01 6.80
C TYR A 23 4.07 2.45 7.33
N PRO A 24 3.74 2.68 8.61
CA PRO A 24 3.07 1.75 9.50
C PRO A 24 1.62 1.51 9.06
N SER A 25 1.08 0.32 9.35
CA SER A 25 -0.33 -0.02 9.09
C SER A 25 -1.27 0.79 9.98
N ASN A 26 -0.82 1.08 11.21
CA ASN A 26 -1.50 1.95 12.15
C ASN A 26 -0.49 2.84 12.92
N GLY A 27 -0.87 4.09 13.17
CA GLY A 27 -0.09 5.05 13.96
C GLY A 27 0.53 6.19 13.15
N ASP A 28 1.45 6.90 13.78
CA ASP A 28 2.11 8.06 13.17
C ASP A 28 3.08 7.65 12.04
N PRO A 29 3.22 8.46 10.97
CA PRO A 29 4.17 8.20 9.90
C PRO A 29 5.60 7.96 10.42
N ALA A 30 6.17 6.82 10.08
CA ALA A 30 7.54 6.49 10.47
C ALA A 30 8.57 7.14 9.53
N ALA A 31 9.72 7.54 10.08
CA ALA A 31 10.81 8.12 9.30
C ALA A 31 11.57 7.09 8.44
N SER A 32 11.45 5.79 8.75
CA SER A 32 12.12 4.69 8.05
C SER A 32 11.22 3.46 7.98
N PHE A 33 11.33 2.68 6.91
CA PHE A 33 10.66 1.38 6.79
C PHE A 33 11.38 0.33 7.64
N ASP A 34 10.65 -0.34 8.55
CA ASP A 34 11.18 -1.42 9.38
C ASP A 34 10.52 -2.76 9.02
N GLU A 35 11.19 -3.53 8.16
CA GLU A 35 10.77 -4.88 7.75
C GLU A 35 10.69 -5.89 8.90
N SER A 36 11.39 -5.63 10.01
CA SER A 36 11.37 -6.53 11.16
C SER A 36 10.03 -6.47 11.90
N ASN A 37 9.32 -5.34 11.80
CA ASN A 37 8.00 -5.13 12.40
C ASN A 37 6.86 -5.51 11.44
N LYS A 38 6.82 -6.79 11.05
CA LYS A 38 5.81 -7.35 10.14
C LYS A 38 4.36 -7.19 10.61
N GLN A 39 4.13 -6.94 11.90
CA GLN A 39 2.78 -6.72 12.44
C GLN A 39 2.23 -5.34 12.08
N ASN A 40 3.11 -4.38 11.77
CA ASN A 40 2.74 -3.02 11.41
C ASN A 40 2.87 -2.76 9.89
N ILE A 41 2.88 -3.83 9.07
CA ILE A 41 2.96 -3.75 7.62
C ILE A 41 1.68 -4.35 7.03
N ASP A 42 0.94 -3.55 6.27
CA ASP A 42 -0.13 -4.07 5.43
C ASP A 42 0.41 -4.44 4.06
N THR A 43 -0.04 -5.57 3.54
CA THR A 43 0.28 -6.00 2.18
C THR A 43 -0.96 -5.87 1.32
N PHE A 44 -0.83 -5.17 0.22
CA PHE A 44 -1.89 -5.01 -0.76
C PHE A 44 -1.44 -5.54 -2.12
N LYS A 45 -2.37 -6.10 -2.86
CA LYS A 45 -2.24 -6.35 -4.29
C LYS A 45 -2.91 -5.22 -5.06
N ILE A 46 -2.21 -4.69 -6.05
CA ILE A 46 -2.76 -3.70 -6.96
C ILE A 46 -3.73 -4.40 -7.90
N GLU A 47 -5.01 -4.06 -7.81
CA GLU A 47 -6.05 -4.61 -8.67
C GLU A 47 -6.08 -3.88 -10.01
N PHE A 48 -6.07 -2.55 -9.96
CA PHE A 48 -6.08 -1.69 -11.14
C PHE A 48 -5.44 -0.33 -10.86
N ILE A 49 -5.00 0.33 -11.93
CA ILE A 49 -4.50 1.71 -11.90
C ILE A 49 -5.28 2.49 -12.95
N HIS A 50 -6.02 3.51 -12.54
CA HIS A 50 -6.72 4.42 -13.44
C HIS A 50 -5.89 5.69 -13.67
N PRO A 51 -5.18 5.81 -14.81
CA PRO A 51 -4.30 6.95 -15.09
C PRO A 51 -5.08 8.25 -15.27
N PHE A 52 -6.31 8.20 -15.81
CA PHE A 52 -7.13 9.39 -16.03
C PHE A 52 -7.70 9.99 -14.74
N ASN A 53 -8.03 9.13 -13.77
CA ASN A 53 -8.62 9.55 -12.49
C ASN A 53 -7.60 9.56 -11.34
N ASN A 54 -6.32 9.29 -11.63
CA ASN A 54 -5.25 9.22 -10.65
C ASN A 54 -5.60 8.34 -9.45
N MET A 55 -6.15 7.14 -9.70
CA MET A 55 -6.68 6.25 -8.67
C MET A 55 -6.09 4.87 -8.78
N VAL A 56 -5.77 4.27 -7.64
CA VAL A 56 -5.26 2.90 -7.53
C VAL A 56 -6.23 2.09 -6.69
N GLY A 57 -6.70 0.98 -7.25
CA GLY A 57 -7.47 -0.02 -6.53
C GLY A 57 -6.52 -1.01 -5.88
N LEU A 58 -6.60 -1.14 -4.56
CA LEU A 58 -5.78 -2.02 -3.75
C LEU A 58 -6.65 -3.05 -3.04
N VAL A 59 -6.16 -4.28 -2.96
CA VAL A 59 -6.83 -5.38 -2.26
C VAL A 59 -5.88 -5.94 -1.21
N MET A 60 -6.30 -5.99 0.07
CA MET A 60 -5.49 -6.62 1.11
C MET A 60 -5.21 -8.09 0.78
N THR A 61 -3.95 -8.51 0.87
CA THR A 61 -3.58 -9.91 0.78
C THR A 61 -3.62 -10.53 2.17
N GLY A 62 -4.23 -11.71 2.29
CA GLY A 62 -4.44 -12.40 3.58
C GLY A 62 -3.18 -12.80 4.35
N ASP A 63 -1.99 -12.52 3.81
CA ASP A 63 -0.69 -12.75 4.48
C ASP A 63 -0.35 -11.68 5.53
N SER A 64 -1.06 -10.56 5.56
CA SER A 64 -1.03 -9.62 6.68
C SER A 64 -1.63 -10.31 7.91
N LYS A 65 -0.76 -10.82 8.79
CA LYS A 65 -1.08 -11.57 10.03
C LYS A 65 -1.95 -10.82 11.05
N ALA A 66 -2.47 -9.63 10.74
CA ALA A 66 -3.58 -9.01 11.44
C ALA A 66 -4.90 -9.72 11.03
N LEU A 67 -5.02 -10.95 11.53
CA LEU A 67 -6.18 -11.83 11.44
C LEU A 67 -7.46 -11.14 11.96
N LEU A 68 -8.27 -10.53 11.09
CA LEU A 68 -9.74 -10.40 11.29
C LEU A 68 -10.53 -10.23 9.96
N ALA A 69 -9.99 -10.54 8.79
CA ALA A 69 -10.81 -10.62 7.58
C ALA A 69 -11.60 -11.96 7.60
N ARG A 70 -12.93 -11.89 7.75
CA ARG A 70 -13.80 -13.05 7.57
C ARG A 70 -13.63 -13.58 6.14
N ALA A 71 -13.86 -14.87 5.91
CA ALA A 71 -13.89 -15.43 4.56
C ALA A 71 -14.94 -14.66 3.71
N GLY A 72 -14.48 -13.80 2.81
CA GLY A 72 -15.31 -12.88 2.02
C GLY A 72 -15.03 -11.38 2.24
N ASP A 73 -14.36 -10.98 3.33
CA ASP A 73 -13.90 -9.60 3.56
C ASP A 73 -12.58 -9.37 2.83
N VAL A 74 -12.67 -9.24 1.51
CA VAL A 74 -11.58 -8.67 0.72
C VAL A 74 -11.65 -7.16 0.93
N GLY A 75 -10.78 -6.63 1.81
CA GLY A 75 -10.69 -5.19 2.04
C GLY A 75 -10.21 -4.49 0.75
N HIS A 76 -11.13 -3.85 0.04
CA HIS A 76 -10.81 -2.97 -1.08
C HIS A 76 -10.47 -1.57 -0.54
N LEU A 77 -9.30 -1.08 -0.90
CA LEU A 77 -8.86 0.27 -0.61
C LEU A 77 -8.68 1.02 -1.93
N PHE A 78 -9.39 2.13 -2.09
CA PHE A 78 -9.20 3.04 -3.21
C PHE A 78 -8.40 4.23 -2.72
N ILE A 79 -7.18 4.38 -3.24
CA ILE A 79 -6.29 5.49 -2.90
C ILE A 79 -5.95 6.28 -4.15
N THR A 80 -5.92 7.60 -4.04
CA THR A 80 -5.48 8.43 -5.15
C THR A 80 -3.95 8.45 -5.23
N THR A 81 -3.40 8.55 -6.43
CA THR A 81 -1.95 8.62 -6.61
C THR A 81 -1.28 9.80 -5.88
N PRO A 82 -1.92 10.98 -5.71
CA PRO A 82 -1.38 12.02 -4.84
C PRO A 82 -1.35 11.63 -3.37
N GLN A 83 -2.34 10.88 -2.87
CA GLN A 83 -2.36 10.41 -1.47
C GLN A 83 -1.22 9.44 -1.16
N LEU A 84 -0.84 8.58 -2.12
CA LEU A 84 0.34 7.72 -1.99
C LEU A 84 1.63 8.51 -1.69
N ILE A 85 1.71 9.76 -2.16
CA ILE A 85 2.84 10.66 -1.94
C ILE A 85 2.65 11.47 -0.64
N THR A 86 1.44 11.96 -0.38
CA THR A 86 1.18 12.97 0.66
C THR A 86 0.83 12.40 2.03
N GLU A 87 0.38 11.14 2.16
CA GLU A 87 0.03 10.53 3.45
C GLU A 87 1.23 10.34 4.39
N GLN A 88 2.45 10.61 3.93
CA GLN A 88 3.72 10.46 4.67
C GLN A 88 4.00 9.04 5.20
N VAL A 89 3.09 8.09 5.03
CA VAL A 89 3.33 6.65 5.26
C VAL A 89 4.17 6.05 4.15
N TRP A 90 4.87 4.97 4.44
CA TRP A 90 5.70 4.24 3.49
C TRP A 90 4.86 3.33 2.63
N TRP A 91 4.73 3.70 1.36
CA TRP A 91 4.25 2.84 0.30
C TRP A 91 5.45 2.29 -0.47
N VAL A 92 5.55 0.97 -0.60
CA VAL A 92 6.69 0.28 -1.23
C VAL A 92 6.22 -0.86 -2.11
#